data_AF-A0A366DY03-F1
#
_entry.id   AF-A0A366DY03-F1
#
_cell.length_a   1.000
_cell.length_b   1.000
_cell.length_c   1.000
_cell.angle_alpha   90.00
_cell.angle_beta   90.00
_cell.angle_gamma   90.00
#
_symmetry.space_group_name_H-M   'P 1'
#
loop_
_entity.id
_entity.type
_entity.pdbx_description
1 polymer ?
#
loop_
_entity_poly.entity_id
_entity_poly.type
_entity_poly.pdbx_seq_one_letter_code
_entity_poly.pdbx_strand_id
1 'polypeptide(L)'
;MEKKRTPYRPDQRLALQRIESARIKMGITRSDLCLSADLSTRTYRRMCTSGRGFDRHIRALRFALRTIDQRRRAAEQMFSEIADV
;
A
#
# COMPACT_ATOMS: atom_id res chain seq x y z
N MET A 1 29.12 12.66 -18.59
CA MET A 1 28.38 12.21 -17.39
C MET A 1 27.89 10.79 -17.65
N GLU A 2 28.56 9.76 -17.11
CA GLU A 2 28.08 8.38 -17.25
C GLU A 2 26.73 8.22 -16.55
N LYS A 3 25.70 7.83 -17.29
CA LYS A 3 24.41 7.44 -16.71
C LYS A 3 24.61 6.10 -15.99
N LYS A 4 24.85 6.15 -14.67
CA LYS A 4 24.83 4.94 -13.81
C LYS A 4 23.51 4.22 -14.03
N ARG A 5 23.56 2.99 -14.56
CA ARG A 5 22.38 2.13 -14.71
C ARG A 5 21.81 1.88 -13.32
N THR A 6 20.62 2.40 -13.06
CA THR A 6 19.90 2.11 -11.81
C THR A 6 19.60 0.61 -11.80
N PRO A 7 19.81 -0.10 -10.68
CA PRO A 7 19.42 -1.50 -10.58
C PRO A 7 17.96 -1.66 -11.01
N TYR A 8 17.68 -2.67 -11.83
CA TYR A 8 16.34 -2.96 -12.35
C TYR A 8 15.27 -3.08 -11.24
N ARG A 9 15.69 -3.33 -9.98
CA ARG A 9 14.86 -3.28 -8.78
C ARG A 9 15.56 -2.49 -7.68
N PRO A 10 15.16 -1.24 -7.42
CA PRO A 10 15.74 -0.46 -6.34
C PRO A 10 15.45 -1.10 -4.97
N ASP A 11 16.33 -0.84 -4.00
CA ASP A 11 16.02 -1.14 -2.60
C ASP A 11 14.86 -0.23 -2.16
N GLN A 12 13.77 -0.86 -1.76
CA GLN A 12 12.53 -0.22 -1.32
C GLN A 12 12.16 -0.69 0.10
N ARG A 13 13.11 -1.26 0.85
CA ARG A 13 12.87 -1.85 2.18
C ARG A 13 12.18 -0.87 3.11
N LEU A 14 12.68 0.36 3.20
CA LEU A 14 12.08 1.38 4.06
C LEU A 14 10.66 1.75 3.63
N ALA A 15 10.41 1.86 2.32
CA ALA A 15 9.08 2.15 1.80
C ALA A 15 8.09 1.01 2.11
N LEU A 16 8.52 -0.24 1.94
CA LEU A 16 7.72 -1.42 2.25
C LEU A 16 7.45 -1.56 3.75
N GLN A 17 8.43 -1.27 4.60
CA GLN A 17 8.23 -1.23 6.05
C GLN A 17 7.18 -0.19 6.44
N ARG A 18 7.25 1.03 5.87
CA ARG A 18 6.23 2.07 6.11
C ARG A 18 4.84 1.64 5.67
N ILE A 19 4.72 1.01 4.51
CA ILE A 19 3.46 0.47 4.00
C ILE A 19 2.91 -0.61 4.95
N GLU A 20 3.76 -1.54 5.40
CA GLU A 20 3.34 -2.62 6.30
C GLU A 20 2.93 -2.09 7.68
N SER A 21 3.66 -1.12 8.23
CA SER A 21 3.28 -0.46 9.49
C SER A 21 1.96 0.29 9.36
N ALA A 22 1.73 1.00 8.25
CA ALA A 22 0.46 1.68 7.98
C ALA A 22 -0.70 0.68 7.84
N ARG A 23 -0.47 -0.42 7.11
CA ARG A 23 -1.45 -1.52 6.98
C ARG A 23 -1.86 -2.07 8.35
N ILE A 24 -0.88 -2.35 9.21
CA ILE A 24 -1.12 -2.87 10.56
C ILE A 24 -1.89 -1.84 11.38
N LYS A 25 -1.47 -0.58 11.38
CA LYS A 25 -2.16 0.52 12.10
C LYS A 25 -3.61 0.66 11.68
N MET A 26 -3.90 0.49 10.39
CA MET A 26 -5.26 0.56 9.85
C MET A 26 -6.04 -0.76 10.00
N GLY A 27 -5.44 -1.84 10.52
CA GLY A 27 -6.12 -3.15 10.60
C GLY A 27 -6.55 -3.71 9.24
N ILE A 28 -5.83 -3.38 8.16
CA ILE A 28 -6.15 -3.85 6.80
C ILE A 28 -5.48 -5.21 6.58
N THR A 29 -6.18 -6.19 6.01
CA THR A 29 -5.52 -7.48 5.72
C THR A 29 -4.53 -7.34 4.55
N ARG A 30 -3.55 -8.24 4.45
CA ARG A 30 -2.62 -8.21 3.30
C ARG A 30 -3.35 -8.45 1.98
N SER A 31 -4.36 -9.33 1.98
CA SER A 31 -5.17 -9.61 0.79
C SER A 31 -5.90 -8.37 0.32
N ASP A 32 -6.53 -7.60 1.21
CA ASP A 32 -7.31 -6.42 0.81
C ASP A 32 -6.41 -5.31 0.25
N LEU A 33 -5.26 -5.09 0.89
CA LEU A 33 -4.27 -4.15 0.39
C LEU A 33 -3.75 -4.56 -1.00
N CYS A 34 -3.45 -5.85 -1.17
CA CYS A 34 -2.94 -6.38 -2.43
C CYS A 34 -3.99 -6.33 -3.54
N LEU A 35 -5.24 -6.69 -3.24
CA LEU A 35 -6.37 -6.61 -4.17
C LEU A 35 -6.59 -5.16 -4.63
N SER A 36 -6.60 -4.20 -3.71
CA SER A 36 -6.77 -2.79 -4.06
C SER A 36 -5.57 -2.20 -4.81
N ALA A 37 -4.40 -2.81 -4.72
CA ALA A 37 -3.18 -2.39 -5.43
C ALA A 37 -2.95 -3.15 -6.75
N ASP A 38 -3.89 -4.01 -7.16
CA ASP A 38 -3.77 -4.92 -8.30
C ASP A 38 -2.44 -5.71 -8.27
N LEU A 39 -2.14 -6.28 -7.10
CA LEU A 39 -0.90 -7.01 -6.84
C LEU A 39 -1.22 -8.36 -6.23
N SER A 40 -0.50 -9.41 -6.63
CA SER A 40 -0.65 -10.70 -5.93
C SER A 40 -0.03 -10.65 -4.53
N THR A 41 -0.68 -11.31 -3.57
CA THR A 41 -0.17 -11.44 -2.20
C THR A 41 1.21 -12.12 -2.17
N ARG A 42 1.49 -13.03 -3.11
CA ARG A 42 2.80 -13.67 -3.27
C ARG A 42 3.87 -12.66 -3.66
N THR A 43 3.58 -11.80 -4.63
CA THR A 43 4.49 -10.72 -5.07
C THR A 43 4.76 -9.76 -3.92
N TYR A 44 3.72 -9.34 -3.20
CA TYR A 44 3.86 -8.46 -2.04
C TYR A 44 4.76 -9.08 -0.96
N ARG A 45 4.50 -10.34 -0.56
CA ARG A 45 5.35 -11.05 0.42
C ARG A 45 6.81 -11.11 -0.02
N ARG A 46 7.07 -11.44 -1.30
CA ARG A 46 8.43 -11.48 -1.86
C ARG A 46 9.11 -10.11 -1.82
N MET A 47 8.36 -9.04 -2.10
CA MET A 47 8.88 -7.67 -1.99
C MET A 47 9.26 -7.36 -0.54
N CYS A 48 8.38 -7.64 0.42
CA CYS A 48 8.65 -7.42 1.85
C CYS A 48 9.88 -8.19 2.35
N THR A 49 10.04 -9.47 1.97
CA THR A 49 11.18 -10.27 2.42
C THR A 49 12.49 -9.86 1.75
N SER A 50 12.47 -9.59 0.45
CA SER A 50 13.68 -9.22 -0.30
C SER A 50 14.07 -7.75 -0.12
N GLY A 51 13.14 -6.89 0.31
CA GLY A 51 13.28 -5.43 0.31
C GLY A 51 13.30 -4.82 -1.10
N ARG A 52 13.13 -5.62 -2.16
CA ARG A 52 13.27 -5.18 -3.55
C ARG A 52 11.89 -5.06 -4.20
N GLY A 53 11.62 -3.92 -4.81
CA GLY A 53 10.35 -3.65 -5.47
C GLY A 53 10.49 -2.63 -6.59
N PHE A 54 9.62 -2.71 -7.60
CA PHE A 54 9.50 -1.65 -8.58
C PHE A 54 8.74 -0.48 -7.97
N ASP A 55 9.16 0.75 -8.31
CA ASP A 55 8.52 1.97 -7.80
C ASP A 55 7.01 2.01 -8.11
N ARG A 56 6.59 1.50 -9.28
CA ARG A 56 5.17 1.37 -9.63
C ARG A 56 4.34 0.59 -8.59
N HIS A 57 4.90 -0.49 -8.04
CA HIS A 57 4.19 -1.29 -7.03
C HIS A 57 4.13 -0.54 -5.69
N ILE A 58 5.20 0.18 -5.34
CA ILE A 58 5.22 1.02 -4.13
C ILE A 58 4.16 2.12 -4.23
N ARG A 59 4.06 2.79 -5.39
CA ARG A 59 3.02 3.80 -5.65
C ARG A 59 1.62 3.20 -5.58
N ALA A 60 1.39 2.04 -6.21
CA ALA A 60 0.11 1.35 -6.17
C ALA A 60 -0.33 1.01 -4.74
N LEU A 61 0.58 0.46 -3.92
CA LEU A 61 0.31 0.14 -2.51
C LEU A 61 -0.01 1.38 -1.68
N ARG A 62 0.70 2.49 -1.91
CA ARG A 62 0.40 3.77 -1.24
C ARG A 62 -0.98 4.31 -1.62
N PHE A 63 -1.32 4.25 -2.91
CA PHE A 63 -2.63 4.64 -3.40
C PHE A 63 -3.73 3.77 -2.80
N ALA A 64 -3.54 2.45 -2.78
CA ALA A 64 -4.47 1.51 -2.16
C ALA A 64 -4.73 1.83 -0.68
N LEU A 65 -3.68 2.08 0.12
CA LEU A 65 -3.85 2.51 1.52
C LEU A 65 -4.69 3.79 1.63
N ARG A 66 -4.38 4.80 0.82
CA ARG A 66 -5.11 6.07 0.82
C ARG A 66 -6.58 5.87 0.44
N THR A 67 -6.85 5.08 -0.59
CA THR A 67 -8.21 4.80 -1.06
C THR A 67 -9.02 4.05 -0.01
N ILE A 68 -8.43 3.05 0.67
CA ILE A 68 -9.09 2.32 1.75
C ILE A 68 -9.42 3.25 2.91
N ASP A 69 -8.48 4.10 3.32
CA ASP A 69 -8.69 5.10 4.38
C ASP A 69 -9.81 6.09 4.02
N GLN A 70 -9.79 6.63 2.80
CA GLN A 70 -10.82 7.54 2.31
C GLN A 70 -12.22 6.90 2.30
N ARG A 71 -12.32 5.64 1.86
CA ARG A 71 -13.60 4.91 1.84
C ARG A 71 -14.16 4.69 3.26
N ARG A 72 -13.29 4.40 4.24
CA ARG A 72 -13.71 4.23 5.63
C ARG A 72 -14.25 5.54 6.22
N ARG A 73 -13.54 6.64 6.01
CA ARG A 73 -13.98 7.97 6.47
C ARG A 73 -15.29 8.40 5.82
N ALA A 74 -15.45 8.15 4.52
CA ALA A 74 -16.70 8.45 3.83
C ALA A 74 -17.87 7.61 4.39
N ALA A 75 -17.64 6.34 4.69
CA ALA A 75 -18.65 5.49 5.34
C ALA A 75 -19.01 6.02 6.74
N GLU A 76 -18.01 6.38 7.56
CA GLU A 76 -18.22 6.97 8.89
C GLU A 76 -19.04 8.26 8.82
N GLN A 77 -18.77 9.14 7.84
CA GLN A 77 -19.54 10.36 7.61
C GLN A 77 -21.00 10.07 7.25
N MET A 78 -21.24 9.15 6.31
CA MET A 78 -22.61 8.76 5.92
C MET A 78 -23.41 8.20 7.10
N PHE A 79 -22.80 7.38 7.96
CA PHE A 79 -23.48 6.86 9.13
C PHE A 79 -23.76 7.92 10.20
N SER A 80 -22.86 8.91 10.35
CA SER A 80 -23.11 10.06 11.24
C SER A 80 -24.31 10.89 10.76
N GLU A 81 -24.36 11.21 9.47
CA GLU A 81 -25.45 12.02 8.88
C GLU A 81 -26.82 11.35 9.01
N ILE A 82 -26.89 10.01 8.97
CA ILE A 82 -28.14 9.25 9.14
C ILE A 82 -28.56 9.19 10.61
N ALA A 83 -27.61 9.18 11.56
CA ALA A 83 -27.91 9.07 12.99
C ALA A 83 -28.39 10.38 13.62
N ASP A 84 -28.08 11.52 13.00
CA ASP A 84 -28.49 12.86 13.44
C ASP A 84 -29.85 13.32 12.87
N VAL A 85 -30.59 12.42 12.20
CA VAL A 85 -31.96 12.62 11.66
C VAL A 85 -32.98 11.78 12.42
#